data_AF-A0A4P7JNC9-F1
#
_entry.id   AF-A0A4P7JNC9-F1
#
_cell.length_a   1.000
_cell.length_b   1.000
_cell.length_c   1.000
_cell.angle_alpha   90.00
_cell.angle_beta   90.00
_cell.angle_gamma   90.00
#
_symmetry.space_group_name_H-M   'P 1'
#
loop_
_entity.id
_entity.type
_entity.pdbx_description
1 polymer ?
#
loop_
_entity_poly.entity_id
_entity_poly.type
_entity_poly.pdbx_seq_one_letter_code
_entity_poly.pdbx_strand_id
1 'polypeptide(L)'
;MNPSIVWSVSGSDPTGGAGIQADLKTMHNLGSEACTIITAVTAQNSQAVASINPVSDAILLAQFAALAADKTAQVIKIGMLANPQQVELVANQINQFKQTWDSAPRVVYDPIAISVSGDDLTEDDIVPAIKKWLLPLVDVVTPNNQELQKLTGVYVFSWDCMRTAANSLLDLGVGAVIIKGGHIDIDLEKAVDYCTDGEHHYWLASDRIETSRSHGVGCTFASAIATLLAQDYLLRDAFTIAKAYVNQGLKAQCHVNKQHDNGGPIWQGTWPNKATDFPQVLVSGSELADELDWHHEFADNNTHYATGFTTLSSEQLALYPHVDCLEWCERLLKMGIKTIRYHANNADEQEREDALIAALALAQQYQANMFIDDHWQLAIKHHAYGVHLKVSDLDNLDLAAIQEAGLCLGLSGKGYYDLLQAQQYQPSYLLLDEMFNKEINDITNIDAELKRLRELVTLNNDAQQITLVAMLQAQVGVSAKSTANITELGVNAIAVAATLREADQPEHVIEQLQRILGRHI
;
A
#
# COMPACT_ATOMS: atom_id res chain seq x y z
N MET A 1 12.74 19.73 -0.22
CA MET A 1 13.01 18.36 0.24
C MET A 1 14.17 17.81 -0.55
N ASN A 2 15.10 17.08 0.09
CA ASN A 2 16.01 16.24 -0.67
C ASN A 2 15.18 15.09 -1.25
N PRO A 3 15.25 14.84 -2.57
CA PRO A 3 14.51 13.74 -3.17
C PRO A 3 14.99 12.40 -2.58
N SER A 4 14.08 11.43 -2.45
CA SER A 4 14.47 10.06 -2.13
C SER A 4 15.37 9.50 -3.21
N ILE A 5 16.38 8.72 -2.84
CA ILE A 5 17.42 8.24 -3.76
C ILE A 5 17.27 6.73 -3.95
N VAL A 6 17.07 6.32 -5.20
CA VAL A 6 16.99 4.92 -5.61
C VAL A 6 18.13 4.59 -6.56
N TRP A 7 18.83 3.49 -6.31
CA TRP A 7 19.81 2.96 -7.26
C TRP A 7 19.17 1.83 -8.07
N SER A 8 19.26 1.88 -9.40
CA SER A 8 18.94 0.74 -10.26
C SER A 8 20.20 0.03 -10.73
N VAL A 9 20.29 -1.27 -10.43
CA VAL A 9 21.34 -2.20 -10.88
C VAL A 9 20.71 -3.13 -11.92
N SER A 10 20.89 -2.83 -13.22
CA SER A 10 20.21 -3.55 -14.29
C SER A 10 20.90 -3.40 -15.65
N GLY A 11 20.42 -4.13 -16.65
CA GLY A 11 20.86 -4.01 -18.04
C GLY A 11 20.33 -2.76 -18.73
N SER A 12 21.09 -2.24 -19.70
CA SER A 12 20.68 -1.15 -20.58
C SER A 12 19.92 -1.67 -21.79
N ASP A 13 18.68 -1.21 -21.95
CA ASP A 13 17.80 -1.47 -23.09
C ASP A 13 17.83 -0.27 -24.07
N PRO A 14 18.44 -0.41 -25.26
CA PRO A 14 18.53 0.65 -26.26
C PRO A 14 17.17 1.05 -26.87
N THR A 15 16.11 0.24 -26.72
CA THR A 15 14.75 0.64 -27.14
C THR A 15 14.13 1.66 -26.18
N GLY A 16 14.70 1.78 -24.98
CA GLY A 16 14.18 2.60 -23.90
C GLY A 16 12.95 2.01 -23.20
N GLY A 17 12.62 0.74 -23.42
CA GLY A 17 11.38 0.14 -22.93
C GLY A 17 11.47 -0.63 -21.63
N ALA A 18 12.60 -1.26 -21.34
CA ALA A 18 12.86 -2.02 -20.13
C ALA A 18 14.19 -1.59 -19.48
N GLY A 19 14.69 -2.39 -18.53
CA GLY A 19 16.01 -2.19 -17.93
C GLY A 19 16.18 -0.83 -17.27
N ILE A 20 17.41 -0.32 -17.29
CA ILE A 20 17.78 0.98 -16.72
C ILE A 20 16.88 2.12 -17.24
N GLN A 21 16.48 2.08 -18.51
CA GLN A 21 15.68 3.15 -19.12
C GLN A 21 14.25 3.17 -18.57
N ALA A 22 13.62 2.02 -18.38
CA ALA A 22 12.31 1.95 -17.71
C ALA A 22 12.41 2.36 -16.24
N ASP A 23 13.48 1.94 -15.58
CA ASP A 23 13.73 2.25 -14.18
C ASP A 23 13.87 3.76 -13.97
N LEU A 24 14.73 4.43 -14.75
CA LEU A 24 14.92 5.89 -14.71
C LEU A 24 13.61 6.65 -14.95
N LYS A 25 12.83 6.27 -15.98
CA LYS A 25 11.55 6.94 -16.29
C LYS A 25 10.55 6.81 -15.14
N THR A 26 10.43 5.60 -14.59
CA THR A 26 9.51 5.32 -13.49
C THR A 26 9.89 6.10 -12.23
N MET A 27 11.15 5.99 -11.82
CA MET A 27 11.65 6.63 -10.60
C MET A 27 11.55 8.15 -10.68
N HIS A 28 11.92 8.73 -11.84
CA HIS A 28 11.80 10.17 -12.07
C HIS A 28 10.34 10.65 -12.03
N ASN A 29 9.44 9.96 -12.73
CA ASN A 29 8.03 10.36 -12.80
C ASN A 29 7.28 10.21 -11.47
N LEU A 30 7.73 9.30 -10.61
CA LEU A 30 7.21 9.14 -9.26
C LEU A 30 7.91 10.04 -8.22
N GLY A 31 8.92 10.82 -8.63
CA GLY A 31 9.49 11.89 -7.81
C GLY A 31 10.72 11.51 -6.99
N SER A 32 11.42 10.42 -7.33
CA SER A 32 12.71 10.06 -6.74
C SER A 32 13.89 10.41 -7.66
N GLU A 33 15.03 10.67 -7.05
CA GLU A 33 16.30 10.72 -7.77
C GLU A 33 16.75 9.27 -8.06
N ALA A 34 17.06 9.00 -9.33
CA ALA A 34 17.50 7.70 -9.77
C ALA A 34 18.98 7.73 -10.17
N CYS A 35 19.78 6.84 -9.57
CA CYS A 35 21.15 6.56 -9.99
C CYS A 35 21.22 5.16 -10.59
N THR A 36 22.18 4.92 -11.49
CA THR A 36 22.19 3.68 -12.28
C THR A 36 23.55 3.01 -12.26
N ILE A 37 23.54 1.69 -12.15
CA ILE A 37 24.69 0.80 -12.27
C ILE A 37 24.36 -0.20 -13.38
N ILE A 38 25.05 -0.08 -14.51
CA ILE A 38 24.79 -0.89 -15.70
C ILE A 38 25.48 -2.24 -15.55
N THR A 39 24.72 -3.33 -15.63
CA THR A 39 25.21 -4.71 -15.53
C THR A 39 25.57 -5.29 -16.90
N ALA A 40 24.83 -4.89 -17.94
CA ALA A 40 25.08 -5.27 -19.32
C ALA A 40 24.51 -4.22 -20.28
N VAL A 41 25.05 -4.16 -21.49
CA VAL A 41 24.44 -3.44 -22.61
C VAL A 41 23.86 -4.45 -23.58
N THR A 42 22.58 -4.29 -23.90
CA THR A 42 21.91 -5.15 -24.88
C THR A 42 21.91 -4.49 -26.25
N ALA A 43 21.98 -5.29 -27.31
CA ALA A 43 21.56 -4.88 -28.64
C ALA A 43 20.23 -5.58 -28.92
N GLN A 44 19.13 -4.84 -28.80
CA GLN A 44 17.77 -5.39 -28.95
C GLN A 44 16.83 -4.38 -29.59
N ASN A 45 15.73 -4.89 -30.13
CA ASN A 45 14.60 -4.11 -30.62
C ASN A 45 13.30 -4.72 -30.08
N SER A 46 12.15 -4.24 -30.55
CA SER A 46 10.85 -4.71 -30.07
C SER A 46 10.53 -6.17 -30.38
N GLN A 47 11.30 -6.83 -31.25
CA GLN A 47 11.05 -8.20 -31.70
C GLN A 47 12.02 -9.21 -31.09
N ALA A 48 13.27 -8.81 -30.84
CA ALA A 48 14.31 -9.74 -30.38
C ALA A 48 15.48 -9.04 -29.68
N VAL A 49 16.17 -9.83 -28.85
CA VAL A 49 17.48 -9.51 -28.29
C VAL A 49 18.56 -10.16 -29.17
N ALA A 50 19.40 -9.36 -29.81
CA ALA A 50 20.45 -9.84 -30.70
C ALA A 50 21.76 -10.14 -29.97
N SER A 51 22.07 -9.40 -28.90
CA SER A 51 23.22 -9.70 -28.04
C SER A 51 23.07 -9.09 -26.64
N ILE A 52 23.69 -9.75 -25.66
CA ILE A 52 23.84 -9.26 -24.30
C ILE A 52 25.34 -9.15 -24.04
N ASN A 53 25.81 -7.95 -23.68
CA ASN A 53 27.22 -7.68 -23.44
C ASN A 53 27.39 -7.27 -21.96
N PRO A 54 27.75 -8.21 -21.07
CA PRO A 54 28.01 -7.90 -19.68
C PRO A 54 29.14 -6.86 -19.57
N VAL A 55 28.99 -5.87 -18.69
CA VAL A 55 30.13 -5.01 -18.34
C VAL A 55 31.15 -5.84 -17.57
N SER A 56 32.43 -5.48 -17.64
CA SER A 56 33.45 -6.16 -16.85
C SER A 56 33.26 -5.93 -15.36
N ASP A 57 33.66 -6.90 -14.54
CA ASP A 57 33.61 -6.82 -13.07
C ASP A 57 34.25 -5.54 -12.53
N ALA A 58 35.38 -5.13 -13.11
CA ALA A 58 36.06 -3.89 -12.74
C ALA A 58 35.21 -2.65 -12.99
N ILE A 59 34.47 -2.60 -14.10
CA ILE A 59 33.57 -1.49 -14.42
C ILE A 59 32.30 -1.54 -13.56
N LEU A 60 31.76 -2.74 -13.29
CA LEU A 60 30.64 -2.91 -12.37
C LEU A 60 30.96 -2.36 -10.99
N LEU A 61 32.09 -2.78 -10.41
CA LEU A 61 32.53 -2.33 -9.08
C LEU A 61 32.92 -0.84 -9.07
N ALA A 62 33.51 -0.33 -10.14
CA ALA A 62 33.83 1.10 -10.25
C ALA A 62 32.56 1.98 -10.24
N GLN A 63 31.46 1.54 -10.86
CA GLN A 63 30.17 2.24 -10.80
C GLN A 63 29.62 2.27 -9.36
N PHE A 64 29.63 1.14 -8.64
CA PHE A 64 29.24 1.09 -7.23
C PHE A 64 30.09 2.04 -6.37
N ALA A 65 31.41 2.00 -6.52
CA ALA A 65 32.32 2.85 -5.77
C ALA A 65 32.11 4.34 -6.06
N ALA A 66 31.85 4.70 -7.33
CA ALA A 66 31.59 6.08 -7.72
C ALA A 66 30.30 6.62 -7.09
N LEU A 67 29.20 5.84 -7.12
CA LEU A 67 27.95 6.27 -6.50
C LEU A 67 28.05 6.31 -4.98
N ALA A 68 28.67 5.31 -4.35
CA ALA A 68 28.82 5.23 -2.90
C ALA A 68 29.67 6.38 -2.32
N ALA A 69 30.57 6.96 -3.13
CA ALA A 69 31.36 8.13 -2.76
C ALA A 69 30.58 9.46 -2.85
N ASP A 70 29.43 9.48 -3.54
CA ASP A 70 28.61 10.68 -3.76
C ASP A 70 27.35 10.66 -2.88
N LYS A 71 26.55 9.59 -2.97
CA LYS A 71 25.20 9.52 -2.39
C LYS A 71 24.91 8.16 -1.78
N THR A 72 24.04 8.15 -0.77
CA THR A 72 23.53 6.92 -0.15
C THR A 72 22.14 6.61 -0.69
N ALA A 73 21.93 5.39 -1.17
CA ALA A 73 20.61 4.95 -1.61
C ALA A 73 19.73 4.56 -0.43
N GLN A 74 18.45 4.91 -0.47
CA GLN A 74 17.45 4.35 0.45
C GLN A 74 16.97 2.98 -0.03
N VAL A 75 16.91 2.80 -1.35
CA VAL A 75 16.52 1.55 -1.99
C VAL A 75 17.45 1.23 -3.15
N ILE A 76 17.87 -0.03 -3.25
CA ILE A 76 18.57 -0.59 -4.41
C ILE A 76 17.60 -1.53 -5.12
N LYS A 77 17.19 -1.15 -6.34
CA LYS A 77 16.43 -2.02 -7.23
C LYS A 77 17.39 -2.81 -8.11
N ILE A 78 17.20 -4.11 -8.16
CA ILE A 78 18.00 -5.03 -8.97
C ILE A 78 17.10 -5.59 -10.06
N GLY A 79 17.56 -5.50 -11.30
CA GLY A 79 16.93 -6.13 -12.46
C GLY A 79 17.82 -7.23 -13.04
N MET A 80 18.12 -7.12 -14.33
CA MET A 80 18.88 -8.16 -15.04
C MET A 80 20.34 -8.22 -14.55
N LEU A 81 20.76 -9.41 -14.14
CA LEU A 81 22.16 -9.78 -13.88
C LEU A 81 22.58 -10.80 -14.93
N ALA A 82 23.76 -10.62 -15.53
CA ALA A 82 24.08 -11.37 -16.75
C ALA A 82 24.66 -12.77 -16.48
N ASN A 83 25.30 -13.00 -15.34
CA ASN A 83 25.97 -14.25 -15.01
C ASN A 83 26.14 -14.44 -13.48
N PRO A 84 26.49 -15.66 -13.00
CA PRO A 84 26.69 -15.95 -11.58
C PRO A 84 27.71 -15.04 -10.88
N GLN A 85 28.78 -14.67 -11.59
CA GLN A 85 29.83 -13.80 -11.05
C GLN A 85 29.28 -12.42 -10.69
N GLN A 86 28.44 -11.82 -11.55
CA GLN A 86 27.78 -10.56 -11.23
C GLN A 86 26.81 -10.69 -10.06
N VAL A 87 26.10 -11.82 -9.93
CA VAL A 87 25.23 -12.08 -8.76
C VAL A 87 26.02 -12.02 -7.47
N GLU A 88 27.16 -12.71 -7.41
CA GLU A 88 28.03 -12.70 -6.23
C GLU A 88 28.61 -11.31 -5.94
N LEU A 89 29.09 -10.60 -6.96
CA LEU A 89 29.63 -9.24 -6.80
C LEU A 89 28.58 -8.25 -6.28
N VAL A 90 27.38 -8.27 -6.87
CA VAL A 90 26.27 -7.40 -6.45
C VAL A 90 25.82 -7.75 -5.02
N ALA A 91 25.67 -9.03 -4.69
CA ALA A 91 25.34 -9.47 -3.33
C ALA A 91 26.38 -9.01 -2.30
N ASN A 92 27.68 -9.13 -2.62
CA ASN A 92 28.76 -8.67 -1.74
C ASN A 92 28.72 -7.15 -1.51
N GLN A 93 28.47 -6.35 -2.55
CA GLN A 93 28.32 -4.90 -2.42
C GLN A 93 27.11 -4.53 -1.54
N ILE A 94 25.96 -5.16 -1.77
CA ILE A 94 24.75 -4.92 -0.98
C ILE A 94 24.98 -5.26 0.49
N ASN A 95 25.57 -6.44 0.78
CA ASN A 95 25.87 -6.84 2.13
C ASN A 95 26.84 -5.87 2.81
N GLN A 96 27.86 -5.38 2.08
CA GLN A 96 28.75 -4.33 2.59
C GLN A 96 27.97 -3.05 2.91
N PHE A 97 27.08 -2.57 2.04
CA PHE A 97 26.29 -1.37 2.31
C PHE A 97 25.35 -1.54 3.50
N LYS A 98 24.65 -2.68 3.61
CA LYS A 98 23.80 -3.00 4.78
C LYS A 98 24.57 -2.99 6.10
N GLN A 99 25.88 -3.27 6.08
CA GLN A 99 26.73 -3.27 7.28
C GLN A 99 27.42 -1.93 7.56
N THR A 100 27.67 -1.11 6.54
CA THR A 100 28.57 0.06 6.65
C THR A 100 27.86 1.40 6.55
N TRP A 101 26.67 1.46 5.95
CA TRP A 101 25.88 2.68 5.88
C TRP A 101 25.08 2.90 7.16
N ASP A 102 24.90 4.17 7.57
CA ASP A 102 24.13 4.52 8.78
C ASP A 102 22.68 4.00 8.72
N SER A 103 22.12 3.97 7.51
CA SER A 103 20.83 3.35 7.21
C SER A 103 21.03 2.30 6.13
N ALA A 104 20.73 1.04 6.46
CA ALA A 104 20.83 -0.06 5.51
C ALA A 104 19.82 0.15 4.36
N PRO A 105 20.25 0.04 3.09
CA PRO A 105 19.33 0.18 1.97
C PRO A 105 18.39 -1.02 1.92
N ARG A 106 17.12 -0.77 1.60
CA ARG A 106 16.19 -1.84 1.20
C ARG A 106 16.53 -2.32 -0.21
N VAL A 107 16.26 -3.58 -0.49
CA VAL A 107 16.59 -4.23 -1.75
C VAL A 107 15.32 -4.76 -2.40
N VAL A 108 14.99 -4.24 -3.58
CA VAL A 108 13.89 -4.74 -4.41
C VAL A 108 14.49 -5.51 -5.59
N TYR A 109 14.14 -6.77 -5.74
CA TYR A 109 14.63 -7.61 -6.83
C TYR A 109 13.50 -7.96 -7.80
N ASP A 110 13.66 -7.53 -9.05
CA ASP A 110 12.86 -8.00 -10.19
C ASP A 110 13.63 -9.14 -10.85
N PRO A 111 13.26 -10.41 -10.62
CA PRO A 111 13.99 -11.55 -11.15
C PRO A 111 13.67 -11.72 -12.62
N ILE A 112 14.09 -10.77 -13.46
CA ILE A 112 13.78 -10.73 -14.90
C ILE A 112 14.11 -12.10 -15.48
N ALA A 113 13.07 -12.74 -16.02
CA ALA A 113 13.18 -14.06 -16.61
C ALA A 113 14.35 -14.07 -17.58
N ILE A 114 15.28 -14.96 -17.28
CA ILE A 114 16.12 -15.70 -18.20
C ILE A 114 15.24 -16.16 -19.37
N SER A 115 15.00 -15.33 -20.39
CA SER A 115 14.13 -15.70 -21.50
C SER A 115 14.98 -16.35 -22.59
N VAL A 116 14.69 -17.62 -22.82
CA VAL A 116 15.21 -18.45 -23.89
C VAL A 116 14.61 -17.92 -25.20
N SER A 117 15.26 -16.90 -25.76
CA SER A 117 14.98 -16.44 -27.12
C SER A 117 16.10 -16.96 -28.02
N GLY A 118 15.96 -18.20 -28.48
CA GLY A 118 16.64 -18.70 -29.69
C GLY A 118 18.09 -19.17 -29.57
N ASP A 119 18.86 -18.76 -28.56
CA ASP A 119 20.20 -19.28 -28.24
C ASP A 119 20.40 -19.19 -26.71
N ASP A 120 21.08 -20.17 -26.11
CA ASP A 120 21.43 -20.21 -24.68
C ASP A 120 22.17 -18.93 -24.23
N LEU A 121 21.44 -17.93 -23.76
CA LEU A 121 22.00 -16.61 -23.39
C LEU A 121 22.02 -16.34 -21.88
N THR A 122 21.82 -17.36 -21.06
CA THR A 122 22.30 -17.36 -19.67
C THR A 122 22.87 -18.72 -19.32
N GLU A 123 23.99 -18.73 -18.62
CA GLU A 123 24.62 -19.95 -18.09
C GLU A 123 23.62 -20.67 -17.16
N ASP A 124 23.49 -22.01 -17.32
CA ASP A 124 22.61 -22.90 -16.53
C ASP A 124 22.77 -22.73 -14.99
N ASP A 125 23.83 -22.05 -14.54
CA ASP A 125 24.24 -21.91 -13.14
C ASP A 125 23.79 -20.59 -12.46
N ILE A 126 23.07 -19.68 -13.11
CA ILE A 126 22.71 -18.38 -12.49
C ILE A 126 21.65 -18.50 -11.38
N VAL A 127 20.65 -19.40 -11.54
CA VAL A 127 19.57 -19.57 -10.55
C VAL A 127 20.11 -20.05 -9.19
N PRO A 128 20.99 -21.07 -9.12
CA PRO A 128 21.67 -21.44 -7.87
C PRO A 128 22.41 -20.27 -7.20
N ALA A 129 23.11 -19.43 -7.97
CA ALA A 129 23.81 -18.26 -7.45
C ALA A 129 22.84 -17.23 -6.87
N ILE A 130 21.72 -16.95 -7.54
CA ILE A 130 20.67 -16.04 -7.07
C ILE A 130 20.12 -16.52 -5.72
N LYS A 131 19.74 -17.80 -5.63
CA LYS A 131 19.18 -18.36 -4.39
C LYS A 131 20.16 -18.32 -3.23
N LYS A 132 21.43 -18.63 -3.50
CA LYS A 132 22.46 -18.72 -2.47
C LYS A 132 22.93 -17.35 -1.97
N TRP A 133 23.18 -16.43 -2.89
CA TRP A 133 23.88 -15.18 -2.59
C TRP A 133 22.97 -13.96 -2.52
N LEU A 134 21.96 -13.89 -3.40
CA LEU A 134 21.16 -12.69 -3.55
C LEU A 134 19.89 -12.71 -2.72
N LEU A 135 19.05 -13.76 -2.86
CA LEU A 135 17.73 -13.81 -2.20
C LEU A 135 17.77 -13.55 -0.67
N PRO A 136 18.75 -14.04 0.10
CA PRO A 136 18.84 -13.75 1.54
C PRO A 136 19.05 -12.27 1.89
N LEU A 137 19.39 -11.43 0.90
CA LEU A 137 19.60 -9.99 1.07
C LEU A 137 18.41 -9.17 0.55
N VAL A 138 17.42 -9.79 -0.08
CA VAL A 138 16.31 -9.12 -0.75
C VAL A 138 15.18 -8.84 0.23
N ASP A 139 14.75 -7.57 0.29
CA ASP A 139 13.62 -7.15 1.11
C ASP A 139 12.29 -7.35 0.39
N VAL A 140 12.24 -7.18 -0.94
CA VAL A 140 11.05 -7.48 -1.75
C VAL A 140 11.46 -8.14 -3.07
N VAL A 141 10.94 -9.32 -3.39
CA VAL A 141 11.10 -9.95 -4.71
C VAL A 141 9.79 -9.89 -5.50
N THR A 142 9.84 -9.56 -6.79
CA THR A 142 8.64 -9.34 -7.61
C THR A 142 8.53 -10.30 -8.81
N PRO A 143 8.48 -11.64 -8.64
CA PRO A 143 8.47 -12.57 -9.77
C PRO A 143 7.14 -12.60 -10.53
N ASN A 144 7.20 -12.82 -11.84
CA ASN A 144 6.06 -13.33 -12.63
C ASN A 144 5.98 -14.87 -12.53
N ASN A 145 4.98 -15.48 -13.17
CA ASN A 145 4.78 -16.93 -13.15
C ASN A 145 6.02 -17.76 -13.59
N GLN A 146 6.66 -17.38 -14.70
CA GLN A 146 7.81 -18.11 -15.23
C GLN A 146 9.03 -17.98 -14.31
N GLU A 147 9.25 -16.78 -13.78
CA GLU A 147 10.34 -16.46 -12.85
C GLU A 147 10.13 -17.21 -11.53
N LEU A 148 8.90 -17.19 -11.03
CA LEU A 148 8.48 -17.90 -9.84
C LEU A 148 8.70 -19.40 -9.97
N GLN A 149 8.28 -20.01 -11.09
CA GLN A 149 8.50 -21.43 -11.35
C GLN A 149 9.99 -21.78 -11.40
N LYS A 150 10.84 -20.94 -12.01
CA LYS A 150 12.30 -21.17 -12.03
C LYS A 150 12.93 -21.07 -10.63
N LEU A 151 12.49 -20.10 -9.83
CA LEU A 151 13.02 -19.89 -8.49
C LEU A 151 12.49 -20.91 -7.48
N THR A 152 11.26 -21.41 -7.61
CA THR A 152 10.64 -22.26 -6.59
C THR A 152 10.47 -23.71 -7.02
N GLY A 153 10.43 -23.97 -8.33
CA GLY A 153 9.99 -25.25 -8.88
C GLY A 153 8.46 -25.45 -8.86
N VAL A 154 7.71 -24.50 -8.29
CA VAL A 154 6.25 -24.57 -8.17
C VAL A 154 5.60 -24.04 -9.44
N TYR A 155 4.71 -24.85 -10.03
CA TYR A 155 3.84 -24.42 -11.11
C TYR A 155 2.53 -23.90 -10.52
N VAL A 156 2.19 -22.64 -10.79
CA VAL A 156 1.01 -21.99 -10.19
C VAL A 156 -0.21 -22.19 -11.09
N PHE A 157 -1.17 -22.97 -10.60
CA PHE A 157 -2.47 -23.23 -11.24
C PHE A 157 -3.66 -23.03 -10.28
N SER A 158 -3.41 -22.59 -9.04
CA SER A 158 -4.44 -22.24 -8.05
C SER A 158 -3.92 -21.18 -7.06
N TRP A 159 -4.83 -20.56 -6.31
CA TRP A 159 -4.51 -19.57 -5.28
C TRP A 159 -3.61 -20.16 -4.18
N ASP A 160 -3.82 -21.42 -3.79
CA ASP A 160 -3.00 -22.12 -2.81
C ASP A 160 -1.58 -22.40 -3.33
N CYS A 161 -1.45 -22.72 -4.62
CA CYS A 161 -0.13 -22.88 -5.25
C CYS A 161 0.64 -21.57 -5.23
N MET A 162 -0.04 -20.43 -5.44
CA MET A 162 0.56 -19.10 -5.37
C MET A 162 1.10 -18.81 -3.96
N ARG A 163 0.33 -19.14 -2.91
CA ARG A 163 0.79 -19.01 -1.51
C ARG A 163 1.99 -19.92 -1.22
N THR A 164 1.91 -21.19 -1.64
CA THR A 164 2.99 -22.18 -1.46
C THR A 164 4.29 -21.71 -2.12
N ALA A 165 4.19 -21.16 -3.33
CA ALA A 165 5.35 -20.62 -4.05
C ALA A 165 5.93 -19.38 -3.34
N ALA A 166 5.09 -18.49 -2.80
CA ALA A 166 5.56 -17.36 -2.02
C ALA A 166 6.28 -17.80 -0.74
N ASN A 167 5.71 -18.73 0.02
CA ASN A 167 6.33 -19.29 1.23
C ASN A 167 7.68 -19.94 0.92
N SER A 168 7.80 -20.63 -0.22
CA SER A 168 9.08 -21.21 -0.66
C SER A 168 10.17 -20.16 -0.91
N LEU A 169 9.82 -18.92 -1.29
CA LEU A 169 10.78 -17.82 -1.44
C LEU A 169 11.10 -17.15 -0.09
N LEU A 170 10.13 -17.05 0.81
CA LEU A 170 10.36 -16.58 2.18
C LEU A 170 11.32 -17.52 2.93
N ASP A 171 11.17 -18.84 2.76
CA ASP A 171 12.09 -19.85 3.31
C ASP A 171 13.53 -19.72 2.80
N LEU A 172 13.75 -19.05 1.66
CA LEU A 172 15.08 -18.71 1.13
C LEU A 172 15.66 -17.42 1.72
N GLY A 173 14.96 -16.78 2.66
CA GLY A 173 15.42 -15.59 3.38
C GLY A 173 15.01 -14.26 2.76
N VAL A 174 14.06 -14.26 1.81
CA VAL A 174 13.50 -13.02 1.26
C VAL A 174 12.56 -12.38 2.29
N GLY A 175 12.61 -11.05 2.46
CA GLY A 175 11.74 -10.34 3.39
C GLY A 175 10.26 -10.35 3.00
N ALA A 176 9.95 -10.11 1.72
CA ALA A 176 8.59 -10.15 1.19
C ALA A 176 8.56 -10.56 -0.29
N VAL A 177 7.43 -11.10 -0.73
CA VAL A 177 7.22 -11.63 -2.08
C VAL A 177 5.99 -10.98 -2.69
N ILE A 178 6.12 -10.44 -3.91
CA ILE A 178 5.00 -9.97 -4.74
C ILE A 178 4.94 -10.80 -6.03
N ILE A 179 3.97 -11.69 -6.13
CA ILE A 179 3.71 -12.50 -7.32
C ILE A 179 2.80 -11.73 -8.27
N LYS A 180 3.30 -11.48 -9.49
CA LYS A 180 2.57 -10.79 -10.57
C LYS A 180 1.66 -11.79 -11.30
N GLY A 181 0.35 -11.60 -11.21
CA GLY A 181 -0.72 -12.44 -11.74
C GLY A 181 -0.94 -12.37 -13.25
N GLY A 182 -0.41 -11.35 -13.93
CA GLY A 182 -0.66 -11.12 -15.35
C GLY A 182 -0.32 -12.28 -16.29
N HIS A 183 0.48 -13.26 -15.86
CA HIS A 183 0.85 -14.46 -16.63
C HIS A 183 0.46 -15.78 -15.94
N ILE A 184 -0.49 -15.70 -15.01
CA ILE A 184 -0.98 -16.86 -14.24
C ILE A 184 -2.35 -17.23 -14.77
N ASP A 185 -2.49 -18.47 -15.22
CA ASP A 185 -3.69 -18.97 -15.90
C ASP A 185 -4.68 -19.59 -14.91
N ILE A 186 -5.06 -18.82 -13.88
CA ILE A 186 -6.14 -19.20 -12.95
C ILE A 186 -7.47 -18.61 -13.44
N ASP A 187 -7.45 -17.34 -13.84
CA ASP A 187 -8.60 -16.66 -14.45
C ASP A 187 -8.20 -15.96 -15.76
N LEU A 188 -9.10 -16.02 -16.76
CA LEU A 188 -8.85 -15.54 -18.12
C LEU A 188 -9.16 -14.05 -18.31
N GLU A 189 -9.92 -13.43 -17.42
CA GLU A 189 -10.37 -12.04 -17.52
C GLU A 189 -9.67 -11.14 -16.50
N LYS A 190 -9.30 -11.69 -15.33
CA LYS A 190 -8.67 -10.98 -14.23
C LYS A 190 -7.20 -11.36 -14.09
N ALA A 191 -6.38 -10.36 -13.75
CA ALA A 191 -5.02 -10.52 -13.28
C ALA A 191 -4.99 -10.31 -11.77
N VAL A 192 -4.77 -11.40 -11.02
CA VAL A 192 -4.73 -11.40 -9.56
C VAL A 192 -3.29 -11.46 -9.08
N ASP A 193 -2.82 -10.38 -8.49
CA ASP A 193 -1.49 -10.26 -7.90
C ASP A 193 -1.57 -10.54 -6.39
N TYR A 194 -0.50 -11.12 -5.84
CA TYR A 194 -0.42 -11.51 -4.44
C TYR A 194 0.86 -10.98 -3.79
N CYS A 195 0.75 -10.43 -2.58
CA CYS A 195 1.88 -9.93 -1.80
C CYS A 195 1.85 -10.52 -0.39
N THR A 196 3.00 -10.94 0.13
CA THR A 196 3.14 -11.37 1.54
C THR A 196 4.55 -11.14 2.08
N ASP A 197 4.64 -10.82 3.37
CA ASP A 197 5.88 -10.78 4.16
C ASP A 197 6.00 -11.96 5.15
N GLY A 198 5.09 -12.94 5.06
CA GLY A 198 4.99 -14.09 5.96
C GLY A 198 4.09 -13.85 7.18
N GLU A 199 3.75 -12.60 7.51
CA GLU A 199 2.81 -12.25 8.58
C GLU A 199 1.50 -11.70 8.02
N HIS A 200 1.59 -10.90 6.96
CA HIS A 200 0.49 -10.24 6.29
C HIS A 200 0.37 -10.72 4.84
N HIS A 201 -0.85 -10.65 4.31
CA HIS A 201 -1.20 -11.14 2.98
C HIS A 201 -2.09 -10.10 2.29
N TYR A 202 -1.78 -9.77 1.04
CA TYR A 202 -2.50 -8.76 0.29
C TYR A 202 -2.81 -9.27 -1.12
N TRP A 203 -4.07 -9.18 -1.52
CA TRP A 203 -4.57 -9.67 -2.80
C TRP A 203 -5.19 -8.53 -3.59
N LEU A 204 -4.74 -8.37 -4.84
CA LEU A 204 -5.19 -7.32 -5.74
C LEU A 204 -5.64 -7.92 -7.06
N ALA A 205 -6.87 -7.64 -7.46
CA ALA A 205 -7.43 -8.05 -8.74
C ALA A 205 -7.60 -6.85 -9.67
N SER A 206 -7.36 -7.04 -10.96
CA SER A 206 -7.65 -6.06 -12.01
C SER A 206 -8.09 -6.77 -13.26
N ASP A 207 -8.85 -6.11 -14.12
CA ASP A 207 -9.09 -6.61 -15.47
C ASP A 207 -7.77 -6.75 -16.22
N ARG A 208 -7.64 -7.82 -17.01
CA ARG A 208 -6.54 -7.99 -17.94
C ARG A 208 -6.66 -6.94 -19.05
N ILE A 209 -5.58 -6.20 -19.26
CA ILE A 209 -5.53 -5.16 -20.28
C ILE A 209 -4.86 -5.73 -21.52
N GLU A 210 -5.64 -6.00 -22.56
CA GLU A 210 -5.10 -6.43 -23.85
C GLU A 210 -4.37 -5.30 -24.57
N THR A 211 -3.04 -5.41 -24.64
CA THR A 211 -2.21 -4.49 -25.41
C THR A 211 -0.93 -5.18 -25.87
N SER A 212 -0.48 -4.85 -27.08
CA SER A 212 0.85 -5.22 -27.59
C SER A 212 1.98 -4.42 -26.93
N ARG A 213 1.65 -3.38 -26.15
CA ARG A 213 2.64 -2.46 -25.54
C ARG A 213 2.89 -2.77 -24.07
N SER A 214 3.34 -3.99 -23.81
CA SER A 214 3.65 -4.50 -22.47
C SER A 214 5.14 -4.64 -22.19
N HIS A 215 6.02 -4.24 -23.14
CA HIS A 215 7.46 -4.32 -22.94
C HIS A 215 7.88 -3.42 -21.76
N GLY A 216 8.61 -3.99 -20.80
CA GLY A 216 9.06 -3.29 -19.61
C GLY A 216 8.05 -3.14 -18.47
N VAL A 217 6.89 -3.81 -18.54
CA VAL A 217 5.89 -3.83 -17.44
C VAL A 217 6.53 -4.29 -16.12
N GLY A 218 7.28 -5.39 -16.12
CA GLY A 218 7.94 -5.92 -14.92
C GLY A 218 8.93 -4.92 -14.31
N CYS A 219 9.81 -4.34 -15.13
CA CYS A 219 10.78 -3.35 -14.68
C CYS A 219 10.11 -2.10 -14.12
N THR A 220 9.05 -1.64 -14.80
CA THR A 220 8.25 -0.47 -14.37
C THR A 220 7.57 -0.75 -13.03
N PHE A 221 6.97 -1.93 -12.86
CA PHE A 221 6.33 -2.34 -11.61
C PHE A 221 7.33 -2.35 -10.44
N ALA A 222 8.44 -3.07 -10.59
CA ALA A 222 9.45 -3.18 -9.54
C ALA A 222 10.13 -1.84 -9.21
N SER A 223 10.33 -0.99 -10.22
CA SER A 223 10.85 0.37 -10.02
C SER A 223 9.85 1.27 -9.30
N ALA A 224 8.55 1.13 -9.56
CA ALA A 224 7.52 1.84 -8.81
C ALA A 224 7.52 1.40 -7.34
N ILE A 225 7.60 0.10 -7.05
CA ILE A 225 7.77 -0.42 -5.68
C ILE A 225 9.00 0.20 -5.03
N ALA A 226 10.16 0.14 -5.67
CA ALA A 226 11.41 0.66 -5.12
C ALA A 226 11.33 2.16 -4.80
N THR A 227 10.72 2.95 -5.69
CA THR A 227 10.48 4.38 -5.47
C THR A 227 9.55 4.65 -4.29
N LEU A 228 8.43 3.95 -4.21
CA LEU A 228 7.43 4.15 -3.16
C LEU A 228 8.00 3.75 -1.79
N LEU A 229 8.75 2.66 -1.73
CA LEU A 229 9.50 2.29 -0.54
C LEU A 229 10.51 3.38 -0.18
N ALA A 230 11.31 3.90 -1.12
CA ALA A 230 12.25 5.00 -0.83
C ALA A 230 11.57 6.29 -0.34
N GLN A 231 10.28 6.47 -0.65
CA GLN A 231 9.44 7.56 -0.14
C GLN A 231 8.69 7.20 1.15
N ASP A 232 9.06 6.11 1.83
CA ASP A 232 8.46 5.60 3.08
C ASP A 232 6.97 5.26 2.99
N TYR A 233 6.50 4.77 1.84
CA TYR A 233 5.20 4.11 1.75
C TYR A 233 5.27 2.70 2.36
N LEU A 234 4.15 2.24 2.93
CA LEU A 234 3.99 0.85 3.37
C LEU A 234 4.06 -0.09 2.16
N LEU A 235 4.50 -1.33 2.38
CA LEU A 235 4.60 -2.32 1.30
C LEU A 235 3.26 -2.54 0.58
N ARG A 236 2.15 -2.65 1.33
CA ARG A 236 0.80 -2.81 0.75
C ARG A 236 0.36 -1.62 -0.11
N ASP A 237 0.76 -0.41 0.26
CA ASP A 237 0.46 0.79 -0.52
C ASP A 237 1.37 0.87 -1.75
N ALA A 238 2.66 0.58 -1.58
CA ALA A 238 3.60 0.50 -2.69
C ALA A 238 3.11 -0.50 -3.74
N PHE A 239 2.68 -1.69 -3.30
CA PHE A 239 2.07 -2.72 -4.14
C PHE A 239 0.84 -2.23 -4.89
N THR A 240 -0.09 -1.58 -4.18
CA THR A 240 -1.34 -1.05 -4.72
C THR A 240 -1.11 0.03 -5.77
N ILE A 241 -0.27 1.02 -5.45
CA ILE A 241 0.04 2.15 -6.35
C ILE A 241 0.86 1.66 -7.55
N ALA A 242 1.81 0.74 -7.37
CA ALA A 242 2.60 0.19 -8.48
C ALA A 242 1.72 -0.57 -9.49
N LYS A 243 0.73 -1.34 -9.00
CA LYS A 243 -0.27 -1.99 -9.85
C LYS A 243 -1.09 -0.94 -10.61
N ALA A 244 -1.57 0.10 -9.93
CA ALA A 244 -2.31 1.18 -10.56
C ALA A 244 -1.48 1.92 -11.63
N TYR A 245 -0.20 2.19 -11.34
CA TYR A 245 0.72 2.85 -12.27
C TYR A 245 0.93 2.06 -13.55
N VAL A 246 1.11 0.74 -13.44
CA VAL A 246 1.23 -0.16 -14.60
C VAL A 246 -0.09 -0.26 -15.36
N ASN A 247 -1.22 -0.41 -14.67
CA ASN A 247 -2.54 -0.46 -15.30
C ASN A 247 -2.80 0.82 -16.11
N GLN A 248 -2.50 1.99 -15.55
CA GLN A 248 -2.56 3.27 -16.23
C GLN A 248 -1.70 3.28 -17.50
N GLY A 249 -0.45 2.83 -17.38
CA GLY A 249 0.50 2.72 -18.50
C GLY A 249 0.00 1.84 -19.64
N LEU A 250 -0.59 0.70 -19.30
CA LEU A 250 -1.18 -0.24 -20.26
C LEU A 250 -2.42 0.37 -20.94
N LYS A 251 -3.35 0.94 -20.16
CA LYS A 251 -4.58 1.59 -20.66
C LYS A 251 -4.30 2.74 -21.62
N ALA A 252 -3.30 3.58 -21.29
CA ALA A 252 -2.90 4.70 -22.13
C ALA A 252 -2.44 4.27 -23.54
N GLN A 253 -2.00 3.02 -23.69
CA GLN A 253 -1.49 2.47 -24.95
C GLN A 253 -2.51 1.62 -25.71
N CYS A 254 -3.71 1.36 -25.17
CA CYS A 254 -4.75 0.52 -25.81
C CYS A 254 -5.29 1.09 -27.14
N HIS A 255 -5.11 2.38 -27.42
CA HIS A 255 -5.61 3.05 -28.62
C HIS A 255 -4.56 3.30 -29.71
N VAL A 256 -3.34 2.75 -29.57
CA VAL A 256 -2.29 2.92 -30.59
C VAL A 256 -2.59 2.03 -31.81
N ASN A 257 -2.43 2.60 -32.99
CA ASN A 257 -2.88 2.02 -34.26
C ASN A 257 -2.16 0.68 -34.57
N LYS A 258 -2.91 -0.44 -34.57
CA LYS A 258 -2.38 -1.82 -34.69
C LYS A 258 -1.59 -2.11 -35.97
N GLN A 259 -1.71 -1.30 -37.02
CA GLN A 259 -1.07 -1.55 -38.33
C GLN A 259 0.46 -1.33 -38.35
N HIS A 260 1.05 -0.72 -37.31
CA HIS A 260 2.49 -0.49 -37.21
C HIS A 260 3.08 -0.84 -35.83
N ASP A 261 2.35 -1.59 -34.99
CA ASP A 261 2.75 -1.82 -33.61
C ASP A 261 3.50 -3.16 -33.43
N ASN A 262 4.83 -3.10 -33.48
CA ASN A 262 5.72 -4.26 -33.34
C ASN A 262 6.03 -4.62 -31.88
N GLY A 263 5.14 -4.33 -30.94
CA GLY A 263 5.40 -4.43 -29.50
C GLY A 263 6.11 -3.17 -28.98
N GLY A 264 5.39 -2.33 -28.26
CA GLY A 264 5.93 -1.06 -27.75
C GLY A 264 6.29 -1.12 -26.26
N PRO A 265 7.09 -0.18 -25.77
CA PRO A 265 7.25 -0.01 -24.33
C PRO A 265 5.91 0.41 -23.70
N ILE A 266 5.69 -0.01 -22.45
CA ILE A 266 4.65 0.55 -21.61
C ILE A 266 4.86 2.07 -21.45
N TRP A 267 3.77 2.82 -21.37
CA TRP A 267 3.84 4.24 -21.01
C TRP A 267 4.11 4.40 -19.51
N GLN A 268 5.20 5.09 -19.16
CA GLN A 268 5.44 5.56 -17.80
C GLN A 268 4.87 6.97 -17.62
N GLY A 269 3.72 7.04 -16.96
CA GLY A 269 2.97 8.28 -16.75
C GLY A 269 3.33 9.04 -15.49
N THR A 270 2.43 9.93 -15.08
CA THR A 270 2.44 10.60 -13.77
C THR A 270 1.87 9.69 -12.69
N TRP A 271 1.78 10.19 -11.45
CA TRP A 271 1.08 9.50 -10.36
C TRP A 271 -0.34 9.04 -10.79
N PRO A 272 -0.75 7.79 -10.47
CA PRO A 272 -2.08 7.31 -10.81
C PRO A 272 -3.12 7.99 -9.92
N ASN A 273 -4.12 8.62 -10.53
CA ASN A 273 -5.14 9.40 -9.83
C ASN A 273 -6.57 9.10 -10.27
N LYS A 274 -6.76 8.12 -11.16
CA LYS A 274 -8.08 7.66 -11.59
C LYS A 274 -8.39 6.34 -10.90
N ALA A 275 -9.55 6.25 -10.26
CA ALA A 275 -10.05 5.03 -9.62
C ALA A 275 -10.04 3.84 -10.58
N THR A 276 -10.35 4.08 -11.86
CA THR A 276 -10.30 3.04 -12.89
C THR A 276 -8.91 2.42 -13.09
N ASP A 277 -7.82 3.13 -12.78
CA ASP A 277 -6.47 2.57 -12.90
C ASP A 277 -6.13 1.63 -11.72
N PHE A 278 -6.76 1.85 -10.56
CA PHE A 278 -6.48 1.08 -9.34
C PHE A 278 -7.10 -0.32 -9.38
N PRO A 279 -6.43 -1.31 -8.75
CA PRO A 279 -6.99 -2.64 -8.57
C PRO A 279 -8.14 -2.65 -7.56
N GLN A 280 -8.92 -3.72 -7.57
CA GLN A 280 -9.83 -4.06 -6.47
C GLN A 280 -9.09 -4.95 -5.46
N VAL A 281 -9.30 -4.70 -4.17
CA VAL A 281 -8.80 -5.58 -3.11
C VAL A 281 -9.73 -6.78 -3.01
N LEU A 282 -9.18 -8.00 -3.07
CA LEU A 282 -10.01 -9.20 -2.86
C LEU A 282 -10.39 -9.34 -1.39
N VAL A 283 -11.68 -9.48 -1.16
CA VAL A 283 -12.30 -9.60 0.15
C VAL A 283 -13.17 -10.85 0.19
N SER A 284 -13.06 -11.66 1.24
CA SER A 284 -13.82 -12.91 1.36
C SER A 284 -15.32 -12.64 1.38
N GLY A 285 -16.09 -13.43 0.62
CA GLY A 285 -17.56 -13.30 0.50
C GLY A 285 -18.04 -12.13 -0.35
N SER A 286 -17.14 -11.39 -1.00
CA SER A 286 -17.49 -10.41 -2.03
C SER A 286 -17.85 -11.08 -3.37
N GLU A 287 -18.63 -10.41 -4.22
CA GLU A 287 -19.00 -10.91 -5.55
C GLU A 287 -17.77 -11.28 -6.39
N LEU A 288 -16.72 -10.46 -6.36
CA LEU A 288 -15.48 -10.73 -7.10
C LEU A 288 -14.70 -11.92 -6.55
N ALA A 289 -14.73 -12.15 -5.23
CA ALA A 289 -14.12 -13.33 -4.64
C ALA A 289 -14.85 -14.62 -5.06
N ASP A 290 -16.18 -14.58 -5.07
CA ASP A 290 -17.02 -15.71 -5.53
C ASP A 290 -16.82 -15.98 -7.02
N GLU A 291 -16.74 -14.92 -7.86
CA GLU A 291 -16.44 -15.04 -9.29
C GLU A 291 -15.09 -15.72 -9.56
N LEU A 292 -14.09 -15.47 -8.71
CA LEU A 292 -12.73 -15.98 -8.84
C LEU A 292 -12.50 -17.32 -8.13
N ASP A 293 -13.53 -17.91 -7.54
CA ASP A 293 -13.39 -19.10 -6.66
C ASP A 293 -12.28 -18.87 -5.60
N TRP A 294 -12.21 -17.64 -5.09
CA TRP A 294 -11.19 -17.19 -4.16
C TRP A 294 -11.73 -17.27 -2.74
N HIS A 295 -11.13 -18.15 -1.93
CA HIS A 295 -11.52 -18.35 -0.54
C HIS A 295 -10.32 -18.12 0.40
N HIS A 296 -10.58 -17.46 1.52
CA HIS A 296 -9.58 -17.23 2.56
C HIS A 296 -9.42 -18.49 3.44
N GLU A 297 -8.18 -18.83 3.84
CA GLU A 297 -7.83 -20.10 4.54
C GLU A 297 -8.55 -20.31 5.87
N PHE A 298 -9.05 -19.24 6.48
CA PHE A 298 -9.73 -19.24 7.78
C PHE A 298 -11.22 -18.93 7.68
N ALA A 299 -11.76 -18.88 6.46
CA ALA A 299 -13.19 -18.84 6.28
C ALA A 299 -13.77 -20.22 6.66
N ASP A 300 -14.09 -20.41 7.95
CA ASP A 300 -15.26 -21.23 8.27
C ASP A 300 -16.39 -20.75 7.34
N ASN A 301 -17.28 -21.64 6.91
CA ASN A 301 -18.39 -21.38 5.97
C ASN A 301 -19.34 -20.21 6.36
N ASN A 302 -19.01 -19.45 7.41
CA ASN A 302 -19.66 -18.29 7.99
C ASN A 302 -18.77 -17.02 7.92
N THR A 303 -17.99 -16.76 6.85
CA THR A 303 -17.51 -15.38 6.63
C THR A 303 -18.71 -14.52 6.26
N HIS A 304 -19.23 -13.82 7.26
CA HIS A 304 -20.39 -12.95 7.14
C HIS A 304 -19.99 -11.58 6.59
N TYR A 305 -19.58 -11.58 5.32
CA TYR A 305 -19.38 -10.36 4.53
C TYR A 305 -20.67 -9.52 4.53
N ALA A 306 -20.53 -8.21 4.69
CA ALA A 306 -21.63 -7.27 4.55
C ALA A 306 -21.11 -5.97 3.95
N THR A 307 -21.96 -5.31 3.17
CA THR A 307 -21.64 -4.05 2.50
C THR A 307 -22.86 -3.13 2.48
N GLY A 308 -22.64 -1.83 2.31
CA GLY A 308 -23.70 -0.82 2.24
C GLY A 308 -24.18 -0.36 3.62
N PHE A 309 -23.26 -0.09 4.53
CA PHE A 309 -23.58 0.51 5.83
C PHE A 309 -24.10 1.95 5.65
N THR A 310 -24.86 2.44 6.63
CA THR A 310 -25.45 3.79 6.56
C THR A 310 -24.35 4.85 6.47
N THR A 311 -24.31 5.61 5.37
CA THR A 311 -23.36 6.71 5.20
C THR A 311 -23.68 7.87 6.14
N LEU A 312 -22.66 8.39 6.82
CA LEU A 312 -22.81 9.56 7.69
C LEU A 312 -22.44 10.85 6.97
N SER A 313 -23.18 11.92 7.28
CA SER A 313 -22.88 13.25 6.76
C SER A 313 -21.69 13.89 7.49
N SER A 314 -21.04 14.84 6.82
CA SER A 314 -20.00 15.68 7.42
C SER A 314 -20.46 16.38 8.70
N GLU A 315 -21.72 16.82 8.76
CA GLU A 315 -22.31 17.44 9.96
C GLU A 315 -22.34 16.48 11.16
N GLN A 316 -22.61 15.20 10.91
CA GLN A 316 -22.67 14.18 11.97
C GLN A 316 -21.27 13.83 12.51
N LEU A 317 -20.21 14.08 11.75
CA LEU A 317 -18.82 13.74 12.10
C LEU A 317 -17.91 14.96 12.35
N ALA A 318 -18.47 16.17 12.34
CA ALA A 318 -17.73 17.44 12.31
C ALA A 318 -16.54 17.50 13.30
N LEU A 319 -16.76 17.15 14.57
CA LEU A 319 -15.70 16.88 15.54
C LEU A 319 -15.94 15.51 16.17
N TYR A 320 -15.04 14.57 15.90
CA TYR A 320 -15.15 13.18 16.34
C TYR A 320 -14.04 12.82 17.33
N PRO A 321 -14.23 13.06 18.64
CA PRO A 321 -13.23 12.77 19.67
C PRO A 321 -13.17 11.29 20.03
N HIS A 322 -11.95 10.82 20.27
CA HIS A 322 -11.65 9.51 20.84
C HIS A 322 -11.30 9.62 22.33
N VAL A 323 -12.04 8.92 23.19
CA VAL A 323 -11.92 8.98 24.65
C VAL A 323 -12.00 7.59 25.29
N ASP A 324 -11.30 7.42 26.41
CA ASP A 324 -11.24 6.13 27.12
C ASP A 324 -11.88 6.13 28.52
N CYS A 325 -12.46 7.25 28.94
CA CYS A 325 -13.03 7.39 30.28
C CYS A 325 -14.33 8.21 30.28
N LEU A 326 -15.22 7.88 31.23
CA LEU A 326 -16.56 8.46 31.34
C LEU A 326 -16.55 9.95 31.67
N GLU A 327 -15.60 10.43 32.47
CA GLU A 327 -15.48 11.85 32.83
C GLU A 327 -15.33 12.73 31.58
N TRP A 328 -14.47 12.31 30.66
CA TRP A 328 -14.27 13.01 29.39
C TRP A 328 -15.47 12.89 28.46
N CYS A 329 -16.15 11.73 28.44
CA CYS A 329 -17.41 11.59 27.71
C CYS A 329 -18.42 12.64 28.18
N GLU A 330 -18.69 12.72 29.48
CA GLU A 330 -19.66 13.67 30.04
C GLU A 330 -19.24 15.12 29.79
N ARG A 331 -17.96 15.45 29.94
CA ARG A 331 -17.41 16.80 29.68
C ARG A 331 -17.66 17.23 28.23
N LEU A 332 -17.34 16.37 27.26
CA LEU A 332 -17.53 16.66 25.83
C LEU A 332 -19.01 16.78 25.46
N LEU A 333 -19.86 15.91 26.01
CA LEU A 333 -21.31 15.96 25.79
C LEU A 333 -21.93 17.27 26.33
N LYS A 334 -21.49 17.75 27.50
CA LYS A 334 -21.90 19.05 28.06
C LYS A 334 -21.50 20.23 27.18
N MET A 335 -20.42 20.10 26.41
CA MET A 335 -19.98 21.10 25.43
C MET A 335 -20.75 21.04 24.10
N GLY A 336 -21.72 20.12 23.98
CA GLY A 336 -22.55 19.99 22.78
C GLY A 336 -21.94 19.11 21.69
N ILE A 337 -20.87 18.36 21.98
CA ILE A 337 -20.38 17.33 21.05
C ILE A 337 -21.41 16.21 20.95
N LYS A 338 -21.82 15.87 19.73
CA LYS A 338 -22.90 14.93 19.45
C LYS A 338 -22.45 13.57 18.95
N THR A 339 -21.18 13.38 18.65
CA THR A 339 -20.65 12.10 18.21
C THR A 339 -19.35 11.84 18.96
N ILE A 340 -19.21 10.69 19.61
CA ILE A 340 -18.03 10.33 20.43
C ILE A 340 -17.63 8.91 20.09
N ARG A 341 -16.30 8.67 20.05
CA ARG A 341 -15.70 7.35 19.99
C ARG A 341 -15.19 6.96 21.37
N TYR A 342 -15.71 5.86 21.91
CA TYR A 342 -15.38 5.40 23.26
C TYR A 342 -14.62 4.08 23.24
N HIS A 343 -13.47 4.06 23.90
CA HIS A 343 -12.63 2.88 24.06
C HIS A 343 -12.56 2.46 25.53
N ALA A 344 -13.01 1.25 25.85
CA ALA A 344 -13.07 0.78 27.22
C ALA A 344 -11.76 0.06 27.60
N ASN A 345 -10.84 0.77 28.27
CA ASN A 345 -9.51 0.29 28.67
C ASN A 345 -9.48 -0.77 29.80
N ASN A 346 -10.63 -1.23 30.29
CA ASN A 346 -10.71 -2.18 31.41
C ASN A 346 -10.20 -3.57 30.99
N ALA A 347 -9.35 -4.18 31.83
CA ALA A 347 -8.84 -5.53 31.58
C ALA A 347 -9.90 -6.61 31.83
N ASP A 348 -10.74 -6.41 32.86
CA ASP A 348 -11.85 -7.30 33.19
C ASP A 348 -13.04 -7.09 32.24
N GLU A 349 -13.66 -8.18 31.79
CA GLU A 349 -14.74 -8.16 30.81
C GLU A 349 -16.03 -7.57 31.38
N GLN A 350 -16.35 -7.85 32.65
CA GLN A 350 -17.55 -7.32 33.31
C GLN A 350 -17.39 -5.83 33.58
N GLU A 351 -16.24 -5.40 34.10
CA GLU A 351 -15.95 -3.98 34.30
C GLU A 351 -16.00 -3.19 32.99
N ARG A 352 -15.51 -3.80 31.89
CA ARG A 352 -15.57 -3.21 30.56
C ARG A 352 -17.01 -3.04 30.08
N GLU A 353 -17.82 -4.09 30.22
CA GLU A 353 -19.24 -4.04 29.87
C GLU A 353 -19.99 -2.98 30.70
N ASP A 354 -19.74 -2.90 32.01
CA ASP A 354 -20.34 -1.90 32.89
C ASP A 354 -19.95 -0.46 32.48
N ALA A 355 -18.68 -0.25 32.12
CA ALA A 355 -18.20 1.04 31.62
C ALA A 355 -18.86 1.42 30.29
N LEU A 356 -19.03 0.46 29.37
CA LEU A 356 -19.73 0.66 28.10
C LEU A 356 -21.20 1.03 28.32
N ILE A 357 -21.91 0.33 29.20
CA ILE A 357 -23.30 0.64 29.56
C ILE A 357 -23.41 2.06 30.10
N ALA A 358 -22.49 2.47 30.98
CA ALA A 358 -22.47 3.82 31.52
C ALA A 358 -22.22 4.89 30.43
N ALA A 359 -21.31 4.63 29.50
CA ALA A 359 -21.04 5.52 28.37
C ALA A 359 -22.26 5.67 27.44
N LEU A 360 -22.95 4.56 27.16
CA LEU A 360 -24.17 4.56 26.35
C LEU A 360 -25.33 5.29 27.05
N ALA A 361 -25.47 5.14 28.37
CA ALA A 361 -26.47 5.88 29.14
C ALA A 361 -26.23 7.40 29.08
N LEU A 362 -24.97 7.84 29.16
CA LEU A 362 -24.60 9.25 28.95
C LEU A 362 -24.96 9.71 27.53
N ALA A 363 -24.61 8.91 26.50
CA ALA A 363 -24.94 9.24 25.12
C ALA A 363 -26.46 9.42 24.92
N GLN A 364 -27.27 8.54 25.51
CA GLN A 364 -28.72 8.64 25.46
C GLN A 364 -29.24 9.90 26.18
N GLN A 365 -28.71 10.22 27.36
CA GLN A 365 -29.07 11.42 28.13
C GLN A 365 -28.84 12.70 27.32
N TYR A 366 -27.73 12.77 26.59
CA TYR A 366 -27.33 13.94 25.81
C TYR A 366 -27.76 13.88 24.34
N GLN A 367 -28.51 12.85 23.92
CA GLN A 367 -28.92 12.61 22.55
C GLN A 367 -27.71 12.65 21.58
N ALA A 368 -26.71 11.85 21.88
CA ALA A 368 -25.46 11.75 21.14
C ALA A 368 -25.26 10.35 20.55
N ASN A 369 -24.50 10.30 19.47
CA ASN A 369 -24.07 9.12 18.73
C ASN A 369 -22.79 8.58 19.38
N MET A 370 -22.85 7.37 19.93
CA MET A 370 -21.70 6.74 20.57
C MET A 370 -21.20 5.56 19.75
N PHE A 371 -19.96 5.64 19.30
CA PHE A 371 -19.25 4.54 18.66
C PHE A 371 -18.42 3.80 19.69
N ILE A 372 -18.51 2.47 19.68
CA ILE A 372 -17.72 1.60 20.55
C ILE A 372 -16.51 1.09 19.76
N ASP A 373 -15.30 1.27 20.31
CA ASP A 373 -14.07 0.72 19.72
C ASP A 373 -13.93 -0.78 20.01
N ASP A 374 -13.55 -1.55 18.99
CA ASP A 374 -13.15 -2.97 18.99
C ASP A 374 -14.21 -4.00 19.44
N HIS A 375 -15.11 -3.64 20.35
CA HIS A 375 -16.04 -4.56 21.02
C HIS A 375 -17.42 -4.62 20.33
N TRP A 376 -17.44 -5.11 19.08
CA TRP A 376 -18.65 -5.17 18.26
C TRP A 376 -19.79 -6.01 18.86
N GLN A 377 -19.49 -7.13 19.54
CA GLN A 377 -20.55 -7.95 20.17
C GLN A 377 -21.25 -7.20 21.30
N LEU A 378 -20.50 -6.44 22.11
CA LEU A 378 -21.07 -5.61 23.19
C LEU A 378 -21.86 -4.43 22.61
N ALA A 379 -21.38 -3.85 21.50
CA ALA A 379 -22.11 -2.82 20.77
C ALA A 379 -23.48 -3.32 20.28
N ILE A 380 -23.55 -4.54 19.74
CA ILE A 380 -24.81 -5.19 19.36
C ILE A 380 -25.68 -5.46 20.59
N LYS A 381 -25.12 -6.10 21.63
CA LYS A 381 -25.83 -6.48 22.87
C LYS A 381 -26.53 -5.30 23.53
N HIS A 382 -25.90 -4.12 23.51
CA HIS A 382 -26.37 -2.92 24.17
C HIS A 382 -26.94 -1.85 23.23
N HIS A 383 -27.20 -2.22 21.96
CA HIS A 383 -27.80 -1.34 20.97
C HIS A 383 -27.08 0.01 20.83
N ALA A 384 -25.75 -0.03 20.73
CA ALA A 384 -24.95 1.16 20.47
C ALA A 384 -25.31 1.79 19.11
N TYR A 385 -24.92 3.06 18.92
CA TYR A 385 -25.14 3.75 17.64
C TYR A 385 -24.27 3.15 16.52
N GLY A 386 -23.04 2.78 16.85
CA GLY A 386 -22.13 2.15 15.91
C GLY A 386 -20.92 1.54 16.59
N VAL A 387 -20.10 0.90 15.77
CA VAL A 387 -18.81 0.32 16.16
C VAL A 387 -17.70 0.93 15.30
N HIS A 388 -16.51 1.07 15.87
CA HIS A 388 -15.31 1.46 15.13
C HIS A 388 -14.27 0.36 15.22
N LEU A 389 -13.74 -0.05 14.07
CA LEU A 389 -12.88 -1.22 13.91
C LEU A 389 -11.69 -0.90 12.99
N LYS A 390 -10.63 -1.70 13.05
CA LYS A 390 -9.51 -1.59 12.13
C LYS A 390 -9.78 -2.37 10.85
N VAL A 391 -9.37 -1.81 9.71
CA VAL A 391 -9.47 -2.50 8.41
C VAL A 391 -8.70 -3.84 8.42
N SER A 392 -7.59 -3.91 9.16
CA SER A 392 -6.78 -5.14 9.32
C SER A 392 -7.49 -6.30 9.99
N ASP A 393 -8.55 -6.03 10.75
CA ASP A 393 -9.20 -7.02 11.61
C ASP A 393 -10.44 -7.62 10.94
N LEU A 394 -10.86 -7.08 9.79
CA LEU A 394 -12.14 -7.37 9.14
C LEU A 394 -12.32 -8.83 8.72
N ASP A 395 -11.24 -9.52 8.34
CA ASP A 395 -11.30 -10.90 7.86
C ASP A 395 -11.79 -11.88 8.93
N ASN A 396 -11.77 -11.49 10.21
CA ASN A 396 -12.18 -12.32 11.35
C ASN A 396 -13.50 -11.87 11.99
N LEU A 397 -14.26 -10.98 11.35
CA LEU A 397 -15.46 -10.35 11.93
C LEU A 397 -16.75 -10.78 11.22
N ASP A 398 -17.83 -10.83 11.99
CA ASP A 398 -19.19 -11.02 11.47
C ASP A 398 -19.82 -9.65 11.15
N LEU A 399 -19.54 -9.15 9.95
CA LEU A 399 -20.06 -7.85 9.52
C LEU A 399 -21.57 -7.91 9.23
N ALA A 400 -22.10 -9.07 8.85
CA ALA A 400 -23.55 -9.24 8.67
C ALA A 400 -24.30 -9.05 9.99
N ALA A 401 -23.81 -9.60 11.11
CA ALA A 401 -24.42 -9.37 12.41
C ALA A 401 -24.43 -7.89 12.81
N ILE A 402 -23.34 -7.15 12.50
CA ILE A 402 -23.26 -5.70 12.75
C ILE A 402 -24.30 -4.96 11.89
N GLN A 403 -24.40 -5.32 10.60
CA GLN A 403 -25.34 -4.71 9.68
C GLN A 403 -26.80 -5.02 10.04
N GLU A 404 -27.13 -6.28 10.35
CA GLU A 404 -28.47 -6.73 10.76
C GLU A 404 -28.93 -6.07 12.05
N ALA A 405 -28.00 -5.81 12.98
CA ALA A 405 -28.27 -5.05 14.19
C ALA A 405 -28.48 -3.55 13.93
N GLY A 406 -28.25 -3.07 12.71
CA GLY A 406 -28.47 -1.68 12.30
C GLY A 406 -27.40 -0.71 12.79
N LEU A 407 -26.22 -1.20 13.17
CA LEU A 407 -25.14 -0.37 13.68
C LEU A 407 -24.44 0.36 12.52
N CYS A 408 -23.99 1.60 12.78
CA CYS A 408 -23.04 2.26 11.90
C CYS A 408 -21.65 1.61 12.01
N LEU A 409 -20.93 1.50 10.89
CA LEU A 409 -19.58 0.93 10.86
C LEU A 409 -18.56 2.01 10.55
N GLY A 410 -17.71 2.33 11.53
CA GLY A 410 -16.51 3.12 11.33
C GLY A 410 -15.30 2.23 11.11
N LEU A 411 -14.45 2.57 10.15
CA LEU A 411 -13.18 1.86 9.92
C LEU A 411 -11.99 2.79 10.13
N SER A 412 -10.87 2.27 10.62
CA SER A 412 -9.58 2.96 10.59
C SER A 412 -8.59 2.29 9.63
N GLY A 413 -8.00 3.08 8.75
CA GLY A 413 -6.98 2.66 7.77
C GLY A 413 -5.89 3.70 7.60
N LYS A 414 -4.78 3.35 6.95
CA LYS A 414 -3.57 4.18 6.89
C LYS A 414 -3.22 4.68 5.48
N GLY A 415 -3.74 4.04 4.43
CA GLY A 415 -3.23 4.25 3.08
C GLY A 415 -4.15 3.80 1.95
N TYR A 416 -3.55 3.57 0.78
CA TYR A 416 -4.25 3.21 -0.44
C TYR A 416 -4.89 1.84 -0.36
N TYR A 417 -4.17 0.85 0.16
CA TYR A 417 -4.71 -0.50 0.27
C TYR A 417 -5.97 -0.51 1.17
N ASP A 418 -5.86 0.12 2.34
CA ASP A 418 -6.95 0.15 3.33
C ASP A 418 -8.15 0.96 2.81
N LEU A 419 -7.92 2.03 2.04
CA LEU A 419 -8.99 2.77 1.37
C LEU A 419 -9.74 1.89 0.36
N LEU A 420 -9.02 1.20 -0.51
CA LEU A 420 -9.64 0.33 -1.52
C LEU A 420 -10.34 -0.89 -0.91
N GLN A 421 -9.79 -1.43 0.18
CA GLN A 421 -10.43 -2.49 0.95
C GLN A 421 -11.71 -1.98 1.63
N ALA A 422 -11.65 -0.82 2.30
CA ALA A 422 -12.83 -0.20 2.92
C ALA A 422 -13.95 0.09 1.90
N GLN A 423 -13.61 0.48 0.67
CA GLN A 423 -14.61 0.69 -0.38
C GLN A 423 -15.42 -0.57 -0.72
N GLN A 424 -14.86 -1.78 -0.57
CA GLN A 424 -15.61 -3.03 -0.77
C GLN A 424 -16.73 -3.18 0.27
N TYR A 425 -16.46 -2.80 1.52
CA TYR A 425 -17.41 -2.89 2.62
C TYR A 425 -18.39 -1.71 2.71
N GLN A 426 -18.12 -0.60 2.01
CA GLN A 426 -18.91 0.63 2.07
C GLN A 426 -19.32 1.02 3.51
N PRO A 427 -18.34 1.30 4.41
CA PRO A 427 -18.60 1.64 5.80
C PRO A 427 -19.32 2.99 5.90
N SER A 428 -19.82 3.30 7.09
CA SER A 428 -20.40 4.59 7.43
C SER A 428 -19.39 5.73 7.29
N TYR A 429 -18.12 5.48 7.59
CA TYR A 429 -16.98 6.35 7.32
C TYR A 429 -15.65 5.58 7.41
N LEU A 430 -14.59 6.14 6.81
CA LEU A 430 -13.21 5.70 6.99
C LEU A 430 -12.39 6.81 7.64
N LEU A 431 -11.82 6.49 8.79
CA LEU A 431 -10.82 7.28 9.48
C LEU A 431 -9.44 6.96 8.93
N LEU A 432 -8.76 7.94 8.36
CA LEU A 432 -7.36 7.84 7.96
C LEU A 432 -6.49 8.11 9.19
N ASP A 433 -6.06 7.04 9.84
CA ASP A 433 -5.26 7.03 11.06
C ASP A 433 -3.76 7.15 10.75
N GLU A 434 -3.01 7.63 11.73
CA GLU A 434 -1.54 7.70 11.75
C GLU A 434 -0.82 8.56 10.69
N MET A 435 -1.54 9.25 9.80
CA MET A 435 -0.89 10.15 8.84
C MET A 435 -0.18 11.35 9.49
N PHE A 436 -0.33 11.58 10.80
CA PHE A 436 0.26 12.72 11.52
C PHE A 436 0.85 12.33 12.90
N ASN A 437 1.42 11.12 13.04
CA ASN A 437 1.89 10.58 14.32
C ASN A 437 3.32 11.01 14.73
N LYS A 438 4.10 11.60 13.83
CA LYS A 438 5.44 12.10 14.17
C LYS A 438 5.32 13.54 14.64
N GLU A 439 6.08 13.90 15.69
CA GLU A 439 6.09 15.27 16.25
C GLU A 439 6.02 16.32 15.14
N ILE A 440 5.02 17.20 15.20
CA ILE A 440 4.79 18.33 14.27
C ILE A 440 5.86 19.43 14.48
N ASN A 441 7.09 19.04 14.79
CA ASN A 441 8.23 19.90 14.97
C ASN A 441 9.08 20.00 13.69
N ASP A 442 8.95 19.05 12.74
CA ASP A 442 9.62 19.09 11.45
C ASP A 442 8.64 19.42 10.31
N ILE A 443 8.69 20.67 9.84
CA ILE A 443 7.88 21.21 8.72
C ILE A 443 8.04 20.35 7.45
N THR A 444 9.13 19.61 7.31
CA THR A 444 9.39 18.78 6.12
C THR A 444 8.49 17.54 6.05
N ASN A 445 8.09 16.98 7.21
CA ASN A 445 7.28 15.76 7.26
C ASN A 445 5.80 16.04 6.96
N ILE A 446 5.30 17.22 7.36
CA ILE A 446 3.88 17.59 7.18
C ILE A 446 3.49 17.74 5.70
N ASP A 447 4.39 18.24 4.85
CA ASP A 447 4.09 18.45 3.43
C ASP A 447 3.95 17.12 2.68
N ALA A 448 4.76 16.12 3.05
CA ALA A 448 4.67 14.77 2.48
C ALA A 448 3.38 14.06 2.91
N GLU A 449 3.00 14.18 4.19
CA GLU A 449 1.75 13.66 4.74
C GLU A 449 0.52 14.33 4.11
N LEU A 450 0.53 15.67 3.97
CA LEU A 450 -0.52 16.42 3.28
C LEU A 450 -0.61 16.07 1.78
N LYS A 451 0.52 15.79 1.13
CA LYS A 451 0.54 15.30 -0.25
C LYS A 451 -0.17 13.95 -0.34
N ARG A 452 0.19 12.99 0.51
CA ARG A 452 -0.46 11.65 0.56
C ARG A 452 -1.95 11.76 0.82
N LEU A 453 -2.36 12.57 1.80
CA LEU A 453 -3.77 12.80 2.10
C LEU A 453 -4.52 13.38 0.88
N ARG A 454 -3.93 14.35 0.17
CA ARG A 454 -4.52 14.91 -1.06
C ARG A 454 -4.73 13.83 -2.12
N GLU A 455 -3.75 12.96 -2.30
CA GLU A 455 -3.85 11.88 -3.29
C GLU A 455 -4.94 10.86 -2.92
N LEU A 456 -5.05 10.48 -1.63
CA LEU A 456 -6.11 9.59 -1.13
C LEU A 456 -7.50 10.21 -1.29
N VAL A 457 -7.67 11.50 -0.97
CA VAL A 457 -8.93 12.21 -1.16
C VAL A 457 -9.29 12.30 -2.65
N THR A 458 -8.30 12.57 -3.50
CA THR A 458 -8.52 12.59 -4.97
C THR A 458 -9.00 11.24 -5.47
N LEU A 459 -8.36 10.16 -5.04
CA LEU A 459 -8.75 8.79 -5.40
C LEU A 459 -10.17 8.47 -4.90
N ASN A 460 -10.48 8.78 -3.64
CA ASN A 460 -11.81 8.54 -3.06
C ASN A 460 -12.92 9.28 -3.82
N ASN A 461 -12.66 10.51 -4.25
CA ASN A 461 -13.63 11.32 -4.99
C ASN A 461 -13.86 10.83 -6.43
N ASP A 462 -12.90 10.15 -7.04
CA ASP A 462 -13.06 9.52 -8.37
C ASP A 462 -13.68 8.12 -8.28
N ALA A 463 -13.56 7.45 -7.13
CA ALA A 463 -14.03 6.10 -6.86
C ALA A 463 -15.44 6.04 -6.23
N GLN A 464 -15.80 4.88 -5.65
CA GLN A 464 -16.96 4.75 -4.76
C GLN A 464 -16.72 5.61 -3.50
N GLN A 465 -17.24 6.84 -3.53
CA GLN A 465 -17.00 7.85 -2.50
C GLN A 465 -17.49 7.37 -1.13
N ILE A 466 -16.55 7.18 -0.20
CA ILE A 466 -16.85 6.98 1.22
C ILE A 466 -16.59 8.27 2.00
N THR A 467 -17.27 8.44 3.13
CA THR A 467 -17.03 9.58 4.03
C THR A 467 -15.65 9.43 4.67
N LEU A 468 -14.70 10.31 4.27
CA LEU A 468 -13.34 10.32 4.81
C LEU A 468 -13.21 11.23 6.02
N VAL A 469 -12.65 10.70 7.09
CA VAL A 469 -12.32 11.42 8.30
C VAL A 469 -10.81 11.45 8.44
N ALA A 470 -10.19 12.63 8.55
CA ALA A 470 -8.77 12.73 8.85
C ALA A 470 -8.54 12.73 10.36
N MET A 471 -7.62 11.90 10.84
CA MET A 471 -7.20 11.89 12.23
C MET A 471 -6.19 13.01 12.49
N LEU A 472 -6.49 13.97 13.36
CA LEU A 472 -5.50 14.91 13.89
C LEU A 472 -5.05 14.47 15.28
N GLN A 473 -3.75 14.20 15.44
CA GLN A 473 -3.13 14.17 16.76
C GLN A 473 -2.91 15.62 17.20
N ALA A 474 -3.75 16.07 18.14
CA ALA A 474 -3.70 17.44 18.64
C ALA A 474 -2.62 17.62 19.71
N GLN A 475 -1.37 17.22 19.49
CA GLN A 475 -0.30 17.68 20.39
C GLN A 475 -0.26 19.22 20.38
N VAL A 476 -0.06 19.82 21.55
CA VAL A 476 -0.08 21.27 21.79
C VAL A 476 0.74 21.99 20.71
N GLY A 477 0.07 22.60 19.73
CA GLY A 477 0.76 23.26 18.61
C GLY A 477 0.17 23.05 17.21
N VAL A 478 -0.89 22.25 17.03
CA VAL A 478 -1.61 22.23 15.74
C VAL A 478 -2.17 23.62 15.46
N SER A 479 -1.48 24.36 14.60
CA SER A 479 -1.90 25.71 14.25
C SER A 479 -3.23 25.65 13.50
N ALA A 480 -4.09 26.66 13.67
CA ALA A 480 -5.31 26.81 12.87
C ALA A 480 -5.05 26.71 11.35
N LYS A 481 -3.82 27.01 10.92
CA LYS A 481 -3.36 26.87 9.53
C LYS A 481 -3.25 25.41 9.07
N SER A 482 -2.78 24.49 9.92
CA SER A 482 -2.69 23.06 9.59
C SER A 482 -4.08 22.44 9.46
N THR A 483 -5.01 22.80 10.36
CA THR A 483 -6.40 22.36 10.28
C THR A 483 -7.10 22.91 9.03
N ALA A 484 -6.91 24.19 8.72
CA ALA A 484 -7.46 24.81 7.50
C ALA A 484 -6.93 24.13 6.23
N ASN A 485 -5.63 23.86 6.16
CA ASN A 485 -5.04 23.14 5.04
C ASN A 485 -5.69 21.76 4.84
N ILE A 486 -5.94 21.00 5.91
CA ILE A 486 -6.56 19.67 5.82
C ILE A 486 -8.01 19.76 5.36
N THR A 487 -8.81 20.68 5.89
CA THR A 487 -10.19 20.88 5.41
C THR A 487 -10.24 21.29 3.95
N GLU A 488 -9.29 22.11 3.49
CA GLU A 488 -9.16 22.51 2.08
C GLU A 488 -8.80 21.35 1.13
N LEU A 489 -8.26 20.24 1.66
CA LEU A 489 -7.97 19.04 0.85
C LEU A 489 -9.23 18.25 0.46
N GLY A 490 -10.38 18.54 1.07
CA GLY A 490 -11.66 17.90 0.74
C GLY A 490 -12.00 16.65 1.55
N VAL A 491 -11.42 16.48 2.74
CA VAL A 491 -11.91 15.48 3.71
C VAL A 491 -13.28 15.87 4.24
N ASN A 492 -14.14 14.89 4.55
CA ASN A 492 -15.50 15.14 4.99
C ASN A 492 -15.57 15.60 6.45
N ALA A 493 -14.64 15.16 7.29
CA ALA A 493 -14.59 15.50 8.71
C ALA A 493 -13.17 15.36 9.27
N ILE A 494 -12.98 15.89 10.49
CA ILE A 494 -11.73 15.78 11.24
C ILE A 494 -12.03 15.11 12.60
N ALA A 495 -11.36 13.98 12.85
CA ALA A 495 -11.31 13.37 14.17
C ALA A 495 -10.18 13.99 14.98
N VAL A 496 -10.32 14.02 16.30
CA VAL A 496 -9.29 14.54 17.21
C VAL A 496 -9.05 13.54 18.33
N ALA A 497 -7.84 13.01 18.41
CA ALA A 497 -7.48 11.95 19.35
C ALA A 497 -6.83 12.56 20.58
N ALA A 498 -7.17 12.00 21.76
CA ALA A 498 -6.44 11.88 23.02
C ALA A 498 -5.70 13.09 23.66
N THR A 499 -5.19 14.05 22.91
CA THR A 499 -4.40 15.20 23.39
C THR A 499 -5.23 16.39 23.88
N LEU A 500 -6.56 16.29 23.89
CA LEU A 500 -7.39 17.21 24.69
C LEU A 500 -7.03 17.13 26.18
N ARG A 501 -6.47 16.00 26.65
CA ARG A 501 -6.05 15.83 28.04
C ARG A 501 -4.80 16.60 28.41
N GLU A 502 -3.89 16.77 27.46
CA GLU A 502 -2.56 17.34 27.66
C GLU A 502 -2.54 18.85 27.42
N ALA A 503 -3.61 19.40 26.85
CA ALA A 503 -3.78 20.84 26.68
C ALA A 503 -4.10 21.53 28.02
N ASP A 504 -3.42 22.63 28.32
CA ASP A 504 -3.70 23.47 29.50
C ASP A 504 -5.15 23.99 29.55
N GLN A 505 -5.78 24.18 28.38
CA GLN A 505 -7.17 24.65 28.22
C GLN A 505 -7.91 23.84 27.14
N PRO A 506 -8.36 22.62 27.45
CA PRO A 506 -8.99 21.72 26.47
C PRO A 506 -10.25 22.30 25.84
N GLU A 507 -11.07 23.00 26.64
CA GLU A 507 -12.29 23.62 26.17
C GLU A 507 -12.02 24.66 25.09
N HIS A 508 -10.96 25.44 25.27
CA HIS A 508 -10.60 26.47 24.31
C HIS A 508 -10.14 25.86 22.98
N VAL A 509 -9.40 24.75 23.03
CA VAL A 509 -8.99 23.99 21.84
C VAL A 509 -10.21 23.45 21.09
N ILE A 510 -11.18 22.87 21.81
CA ILE A 510 -12.43 22.37 21.22
C ILE A 510 -13.23 23.50 20.58
N GLU A 511 -13.40 24.64 21.27
CA GLU A 511 -14.10 25.81 20.69
C GLU A 511 -13.41 26.34 19.43
N GLN A 512 -12.08 26.38 19.42
CA GLN A 512 -11.32 26.79 18.25
C GLN A 512 -11.53 25.82 17.09
N LEU A 513 -11.45 24.51 17.34
CA LEU A 513 -11.68 23.48 16.33
C LEU A 513 -13.12 23.55 15.79
N GLN A 514 -14.12 23.67 16.66
CA GLN A 514 -15.52 23.86 16.26
C GLN A 514 -15.72 25.12 15.40
N ARG A 515 -15.02 26.23 15.71
CA ARG A 515 -15.07 27.45 14.88
C ARG A 515 -14.39 27.28 13.52
N ILE A 516 -13.32 26.50 13.43
CA ILE A 516 -12.64 26.23 12.16
C ILE A 516 -13.52 25.31 11.31
N LEU A 517 -14.00 24.21 11.89
CA LEU A 517 -14.83 23.21 11.21
C LEU A 517 -16.21 23.78 10.82
N GLY A 518 -16.85 24.54 11.70
CA GLY A 518 -18.14 25.20 11.43
C GLY A 518 -18.08 26.42 10.50
N ARG A 519 -16.90 26.77 9.97
CA ARG A 519 -16.75 27.74 8.86
C ARG A 519 -16.68 27.06 7.49
N HIS A 520 -16.52 25.73 7.46
CA HIS A 520 -16.34 24.93 6.25
C HIS A 520 -17.47 23.91 6.02
N ILE A 521 -18.41 23.79 6.97
CA ILE A 521 -19.75 23.21 6.83
C ILE A 521 -20.72 24.37 6.59
#